data_AF-A0A1G4J696-F1
#
_entry.id   AF-A0A1G4J696-F1
#
_cell.length_a   1.000
_cell.length_b   1.000
_cell.length_c   1.000
_cell.angle_alpha   90.00
_cell.angle_beta   90.00
_cell.angle_gamma   90.00
#
_symmetry.space_group_name_H-M   'P 1'
#
loop_
_entity.id
_entity.type
_entity.pdbx_description
1 polymer ?
#
loop_
_entity_poly.entity_id
_entity_poly.type
_entity_poly.pdbx_seq_one_letter_code
_entity_poly.pdbx_strand_id
1 'polypeptide(L)'
;MDEPLDEILDDRFGQLSLNVSKSPLALSHWEELLNYLLERASPLKKLINSHLLELIRDTYKSLFTYFPLLENYSIDYALLEYKLGNIKEMHMAFVSALQRHNNGSLLLWLEYLKLCNEVVINHKQLFRKYELAESCIGLHFYSGEFWEMYLDQLRLRCVDKRRYLVVLRKVLELPIYSYSKFYAQWLNIIDETTDVRQLTMMVSEADIDRKMKIKIRGRGRKGPQLQEGKTHLRKFTKELYMVVQYRVLEIYNLFESNIKTHYYCSAETLIEKGEISAWWRYLEYSINNGFDKLTHLNFQRALLPLAHYEMIWIKYAMWLMQQFEDFVSAKSVLALGLQLSHKKTKIIELLCGCLIKLGDYDQLFSIFNQAQAVFGNNIEETDDFELFSDYLQFTMFMEKCISENFPAGTLSHSETGFKVLMKRLSYGENKRGQEELLHMVCQMYKRFSRRSLEENVFLPIIDQNWTYYLDNAKFWYEYCHRVWFDQDSSYLEKRRYIVKKLFPLVASQKLAAKEGVISFCESYMPEDLDVCFQVFKL
;
A
#
# COMPACT_ATOMS: atom_id res chain seq x y z
N MET A 1 -27.80 -7.07 -39.45
CA MET A 1 -26.86 -5.95 -39.47
C MET A 1 -27.09 -5.23 -38.18
N ASP A 2 -26.08 -5.17 -37.34
CA ASP A 2 -26.18 -4.50 -36.05
C ASP A 2 -26.49 -3.02 -36.27
N GLU A 3 -27.46 -2.47 -35.55
CA GLU A 3 -27.79 -1.05 -35.60
C GLU A 3 -26.54 -0.21 -35.28
N PRO A 4 -26.28 0.90 -35.98
CA PRO A 4 -25.12 1.74 -35.67
C PRO A 4 -25.22 2.29 -34.24
N LEU A 5 -24.09 2.40 -33.55
CA LEU A 5 -24.01 2.90 -32.17
C LEU A 5 -24.72 4.25 -31.98
N ASP A 6 -24.69 5.11 -33.00
CA ASP A 6 -25.33 6.43 -33.00
C ASP A 6 -26.86 6.39 -32.93
N GLU A 7 -27.50 5.28 -33.30
CA GLU A 7 -28.95 5.08 -33.16
C GLU A 7 -29.32 4.57 -31.75
N ILE A 8 -28.36 3.98 -31.03
CA ILE A 8 -28.56 3.37 -29.71
C ILE A 8 -28.20 4.37 -28.59
N LEU A 9 -27.15 5.16 -28.80
CA LEU A 9 -26.61 6.12 -27.85
C LEU A 9 -27.15 7.52 -28.16
N ASP A 10 -27.79 8.15 -27.18
CA ASP A 10 -28.27 9.53 -27.28
C ASP A 10 -27.19 10.56 -26.89
N ASP A 11 -27.52 11.85 -27.02
CA ASP A 11 -26.63 12.97 -26.65
C ASP A 11 -26.08 12.89 -25.21
N ARG A 12 -26.76 12.15 -24.31
CA ARG A 12 -26.28 11.97 -22.92
C ARG A 12 -24.99 11.18 -22.87
N PHE A 13 -24.76 10.25 -23.81
CA PHE A 13 -23.50 9.51 -23.87
C PHE A 13 -22.30 10.46 -24.03
N GLY A 14 -22.43 11.46 -24.92
CA GLY A 14 -21.38 12.46 -25.12
C GLY A 14 -21.09 13.26 -23.85
N GLN A 15 -22.12 13.65 -23.10
CA GLN A 15 -21.96 14.36 -21.83
C GLN A 15 -21.30 13.49 -20.75
N LEU A 16 -21.76 12.25 -20.57
CA LEU A 16 -21.23 11.33 -19.57
C LEU A 16 -19.78 10.93 -19.87
N SER A 17 -19.48 10.62 -21.14
CA SER A 17 -18.12 10.32 -21.58
C SER A 17 -17.18 11.52 -21.39
N LEU A 18 -17.66 12.74 -21.62
CA LEU A 18 -16.88 13.95 -21.40
C LEU A 18 -16.59 14.18 -19.91
N ASN A 19 -17.54 13.89 -19.02
CA ASN A 19 -17.35 14.00 -17.57
C ASN A 19 -16.27 13.03 -17.07
N VAL A 20 -16.29 11.78 -17.54
CA VAL A 20 -15.25 10.79 -17.24
C VAL A 20 -13.89 11.24 -17.77
N SER A 21 -13.83 11.75 -19.00
CA SER A 21 -12.57 12.22 -19.59
C SER A 21 -12.00 13.45 -18.87
N LYS A 22 -12.86 14.34 -18.34
CA LYS A 22 -12.43 15.53 -17.59
C LYS A 22 -11.93 15.18 -16.18
N SER A 23 -12.59 14.24 -15.52
CA SER A 23 -12.26 13.84 -14.15
C SER A 23 -12.19 12.31 -14.02
N PRO A 24 -11.11 11.66 -14.48
CA PRO A 24 -11.00 10.20 -14.50
C PRO A 24 -10.96 9.55 -13.11
N LEU A 25 -10.59 10.31 -12.07
CA LEU A 25 -10.48 9.81 -10.69
C LEU A 25 -11.78 9.96 -9.88
N ALA A 26 -12.83 10.55 -10.47
CA ALA A 26 -14.14 10.65 -9.85
C ALA A 26 -14.96 9.39 -10.19
N LEU A 27 -15.10 8.48 -9.21
CA LEU A 27 -15.77 7.20 -9.42
C LEU A 27 -17.24 7.37 -9.86
N SER A 28 -17.96 8.33 -9.30
CA SER A 28 -19.37 8.60 -9.63
C SER A 28 -19.63 8.79 -11.12
N HIS A 29 -18.76 9.50 -11.84
CA HIS A 29 -18.90 9.71 -13.28
C HIS A 29 -18.81 8.40 -14.05
N TRP A 30 -17.96 7.47 -13.61
CA TRP A 30 -17.87 6.15 -14.21
C TRP A 30 -19.12 5.31 -13.93
N GLU A 31 -19.66 5.39 -12.72
CA GLU A 31 -20.88 4.67 -12.34
C GLU A 31 -22.07 5.14 -13.17
N GLU A 32 -22.23 6.46 -13.35
CA GLU A 32 -23.27 7.05 -14.21
C GLU A 32 -23.16 6.57 -15.67
N LEU A 33 -21.95 6.62 -16.24
CA LEU A 33 -21.68 6.15 -17.61
C LEU A 33 -21.98 4.66 -17.76
N LEU A 34 -21.50 3.83 -16.83
CA LEU A 34 -21.65 2.39 -16.86
C LEU A 34 -23.13 1.99 -16.72
N ASN A 35 -23.85 2.61 -15.78
CA ASN A 35 -25.27 2.35 -15.58
C ASN A 35 -26.09 2.72 -16.82
N TYR A 36 -25.78 3.86 -17.46
CA TYR A 36 -26.40 4.26 -18.72
C TYR A 36 -26.17 3.22 -19.83
N LEU A 37 -24.93 2.74 -20.01
CA LEU A 37 -24.62 1.73 -21.03
C LEU A 37 -25.32 0.39 -20.76
N LEU A 38 -25.37 -0.03 -19.49
CA LEU A 38 -26.06 -1.26 -19.08
C LEU A 38 -27.58 -1.17 -19.24
N GLU A 39 -28.18 0.00 -19.00
CA GLU A 39 -29.60 0.25 -19.23
C GLU A 39 -29.93 0.11 -20.73
N ARG A 40 -29.09 0.69 -21.60
CA ARG A 40 -29.24 0.58 -23.07
C ARG A 40 -29.04 -0.84 -23.59
N ALA A 41 -28.22 -1.65 -22.91
CA ALA A 41 -28.03 -3.06 -23.24
C ALA A 41 -29.15 -3.98 -22.71
N SER A 42 -30.09 -3.46 -21.90
CA SER A 42 -31.19 -4.23 -21.32
C SER A 42 -32.36 -4.37 -22.30
N PRO A 43 -32.97 -5.56 -22.48
CA PRO A 43 -32.70 -6.81 -21.78
C PRO A 43 -31.47 -7.55 -22.32
N LEU A 44 -30.61 -8.01 -21.41
CA LEU A 44 -29.40 -8.78 -21.71
C LEU A 44 -29.76 -10.15 -22.31
N LYS A 45 -30.01 -10.19 -23.62
CA LYS A 45 -30.23 -11.42 -24.40
C LYS A 45 -28.95 -11.76 -25.19
N LYS A 46 -28.82 -12.99 -25.71
CA LYS A 46 -27.69 -13.39 -26.59
C LYS A 46 -27.55 -12.57 -27.89
N LEU A 47 -28.49 -11.66 -28.17
CA LEU A 47 -28.59 -10.83 -29.37
C LEU A 47 -28.34 -9.34 -29.04
N ILE A 48 -27.40 -9.03 -28.13
CA ILE A 48 -26.95 -7.64 -27.94
C ILE A 48 -26.06 -7.27 -29.13
N ASN A 49 -26.18 -6.01 -29.57
CA ASN A 49 -25.30 -5.40 -30.55
C ASN A 49 -23.82 -5.60 -30.17
N SER A 50 -23.00 -6.14 -31.09
CA SER A 50 -21.62 -6.49 -30.77
C SER A 50 -20.78 -5.27 -30.41
N HIS A 51 -21.05 -4.12 -31.03
CA HIS A 51 -20.30 -2.88 -30.78
C HIS A 51 -20.63 -2.27 -29.41
N LEU A 52 -21.90 -2.33 -28.99
CA LEU A 52 -22.28 -1.89 -27.64
C LEU A 52 -21.65 -2.78 -26.56
N LEU A 53 -21.60 -4.09 -26.78
CA LEU A 53 -20.96 -5.02 -25.86
C LEU A 53 -19.45 -4.77 -25.75
N GLU A 54 -18.77 -4.50 -26.87
CA GLU A 54 -17.36 -4.13 -26.89
C GLU A 54 -17.12 -2.83 -26.12
N LEU A 55 -17.97 -1.81 -26.32
CA LEU A 55 -17.90 -0.55 -25.57
C LEU A 55 -18.07 -0.75 -24.06
N ILE A 56 -19.00 -1.61 -23.63
CA ILE A 56 -19.18 -1.94 -22.20
C ILE A 56 -17.93 -2.63 -21.65
N ARG A 57 -17.38 -3.62 -22.37
CA ARG A 57 -16.16 -4.32 -21.96
C ARG A 57 -14.99 -3.37 -21.80
N ASP A 58 -14.82 -2.46 -22.74
CA ASP A 58 -13.73 -1.49 -22.71
C ASP A 58 -13.93 -0.45 -21.61
N THR A 59 -15.17 -0.03 -21.35
CA THR A 59 -15.50 0.84 -20.20
C THR A 59 -15.12 0.18 -18.87
N TYR A 60 -15.42 -1.11 -18.68
CA TYR A 60 -14.98 -1.87 -17.50
C TYR A 60 -13.45 -1.99 -17.41
N LYS A 61 -12.76 -2.31 -18.51
CA LYS A 61 -11.27 -2.40 -18.53
C LYS A 61 -10.63 -1.07 -18.17
N SER A 62 -11.13 0.03 -18.73
CA SER A 62 -10.68 1.38 -18.41
C SER A 62 -10.96 1.72 -16.95
N LEU A 63 -12.16 1.44 -16.44
CA LEU A 63 -12.50 1.61 -15.02
C LEU A 63 -11.49 0.90 -14.11
N PHE A 64 -11.17 -0.37 -14.38
CA PHE A 64 -10.19 -1.14 -13.60
C PHE A 64 -8.75 -0.64 -13.72
N THR A 65 -8.43 0.09 -14.79
CA THR A 65 -7.13 0.73 -14.94
C THR A 65 -6.99 1.90 -13.98
N TYR A 66 -8.07 2.66 -13.71
CA TYR A 66 -8.05 3.76 -12.72
C TYR A 66 -8.32 3.26 -11.29
N PHE A 67 -9.23 2.30 -11.13
CA PHE A 67 -9.68 1.76 -9.85
C PHE A 67 -9.48 0.23 -9.79
N PRO A 68 -8.22 -0.25 -9.66
CA PRO A 68 -7.89 -1.66 -9.73
C PRO A 68 -8.48 -2.49 -8.58
N LEU A 69 -8.77 -1.88 -7.43
CA LEU A 69 -9.21 -2.56 -6.20
C LEU A 69 -10.75 -2.65 -6.03
N LEU A 70 -11.53 -2.38 -7.09
CA LEU A 70 -12.98 -2.51 -7.06
C LEU A 70 -13.43 -3.98 -7.21
N GLU A 71 -13.65 -4.64 -6.07
CA GLU A 71 -14.06 -6.06 -6.02
C GLU A 71 -15.45 -6.29 -6.63
N ASN A 72 -16.46 -5.51 -6.21
CA ASN A 72 -17.85 -5.69 -6.65
C ASN A 72 -18.01 -5.49 -8.16
N TYR A 73 -17.42 -4.44 -8.73
CA TYR A 73 -17.45 -4.21 -10.18
C TYR A 73 -16.76 -5.32 -10.97
N SER A 74 -15.72 -5.94 -10.40
CA SER A 74 -15.07 -7.11 -11.01
C SER A 74 -15.98 -8.34 -11.03
N ILE A 75 -16.80 -8.51 -9.97
CA ILE A 75 -17.83 -9.55 -9.91
C ILE A 75 -18.94 -9.25 -10.93
N ASP A 76 -19.44 -8.01 -10.98
CA ASP A 76 -20.49 -7.60 -11.91
C ASP A 76 -20.09 -7.82 -13.37
N TYR A 77 -18.86 -7.46 -13.73
CA TYR A 77 -18.31 -7.71 -15.06
C TYR A 77 -18.26 -9.21 -15.39
N ALA A 78 -17.82 -10.05 -14.45
CA ALA A 78 -17.76 -11.49 -14.67
C ALA A 78 -19.17 -12.12 -14.74
N LEU A 79 -20.12 -11.61 -13.95
CA LEU A 79 -21.53 -12.01 -14.01
C LEU A 79 -22.22 -11.56 -15.30
N LEU A 80 -21.84 -10.40 -15.85
CA LEU A 80 -22.30 -9.95 -17.17
C LEU A 80 -21.89 -10.98 -18.23
N GLU A 81 -20.62 -11.36 -18.30
CA GLU A 81 -20.14 -12.39 -19.24
C GLU A 81 -20.81 -13.75 -19.03
N TYR A 82 -21.07 -14.12 -17.76
CA TYR A 82 -21.81 -15.34 -17.45
C TYR A 82 -23.25 -15.30 -17.97
N LYS A 83 -23.97 -14.19 -17.77
CA LYS A 83 -25.35 -13.99 -18.28
C LYS A 83 -25.41 -14.05 -19.81
N LEU A 84 -24.35 -13.60 -20.50
CA LEU A 84 -24.22 -13.70 -21.96
C LEU A 84 -23.89 -15.12 -22.43
N GLY A 85 -23.52 -16.03 -21.52
CA GLY A 85 -23.14 -17.41 -21.81
C GLY A 85 -21.65 -17.62 -22.09
N ASN A 86 -20.83 -16.59 -21.91
CA ASN A 86 -19.39 -16.62 -22.21
C ASN A 86 -18.60 -17.14 -20.98
N ILE A 87 -18.68 -18.44 -20.71
CA ILE A 87 -18.05 -19.05 -19.52
C ILE A 87 -16.52 -18.87 -19.50
N LYS A 88 -15.87 -18.87 -20.67
CA LYS A 88 -14.41 -18.65 -20.78
C LYS A 88 -14.03 -17.23 -20.37
N GLU A 89 -14.75 -16.23 -20.88
CA GLU A 89 -14.54 -14.83 -20.55
C GLU A 89 -14.83 -14.57 -19.07
N MET A 90 -15.88 -15.18 -18.51
CA MET A 90 -16.16 -15.14 -17.07
C MET A 90 -14.95 -15.65 -16.25
N HIS A 91 -14.37 -16.80 -16.62
CA HIS A 91 -13.19 -17.30 -15.92
C HIS A 91 -11.98 -16.35 -16.04
N MET A 92 -11.76 -15.76 -17.22
CA MET A 92 -10.67 -14.79 -17.42
C MET A 92 -10.90 -13.50 -16.63
N ALA A 93 -12.14 -13.00 -16.56
CA ALA A 93 -12.52 -11.84 -15.77
C ALA A 93 -12.21 -12.05 -14.27
N PHE A 94 -12.62 -13.18 -13.69
CA PHE A 94 -12.30 -13.50 -12.29
C PHE A 94 -10.81 -13.71 -12.05
N VAL A 95 -10.09 -14.40 -12.95
CA VAL A 95 -8.64 -14.61 -12.79
C VAL A 95 -7.89 -13.28 -12.87
N SER A 96 -8.25 -12.41 -13.81
CA SER A 96 -7.67 -11.06 -13.91
C SER A 96 -7.97 -10.21 -12.67
N ALA A 97 -9.21 -10.26 -12.16
CA ALA A 97 -9.58 -9.58 -10.92
C ALA A 97 -8.78 -10.10 -9.72
N LEU A 98 -8.67 -11.42 -9.56
CA LEU A 98 -7.88 -12.03 -8.49
C LEU A 98 -6.41 -11.61 -8.59
N GLN A 99 -5.82 -11.57 -9.79
CA GLN A 99 -4.44 -11.12 -10.00
C GLN A 99 -4.24 -9.65 -9.59
N ARG A 100 -5.17 -8.74 -9.92
CA ARG A 100 -5.12 -7.33 -9.47
C ARG A 100 -5.11 -7.19 -7.95
N HIS A 101 -5.76 -8.10 -7.24
CA HIS A 101 -5.80 -8.17 -5.78
C HIS A 101 -4.74 -9.10 -5.17
N ASN A 102 -3.69 -9.47 -5.91
CA ASN A 102 -2.63 -10.41 -5.48
C ASN A 102 -3.19 -11.75 -4.95
N ASN A 103 -4.32 -12.19 -5.47
CA ASN A 103 -5.12 -13.35 -5.04
C ASN A 103 -5.61 -13.29 -3.57
N GLY A 104 -5.50 -12.16 -2.89
CA GLY A 104 -5.82 -12.01 -1.46
C GLY A 104 -7.27 -11.65 -1.14
N SER A 105 -8.10 -11.38 -2.16
CA SER A 105 -9.51 -10.98 -1.97
C SER A 105 -10.39 -12.17 -1.59
N LEU A 106 -10.94 -12.16 -0.37
CA LEU A 106 -11.90 -13.17 0.09
C LEU A 106 -13.17 -13.16 -0.78
N LEU A 107 -13.72 -11.97 -1.03
CA LEU A 107 -14.98 -11.80 -1.76
C LEU A 107 -14.91 -12.35 -3.19
N LEU A 108 -13.85 -12.00 -3.94
CA LEU A 108 -13.67 -12.49 -5.31
C LEU A 108 -13.56 -14.02 -5.37
N TRP A 109 -12.82 -14.63 -4.42
CA TRP A 109 -12.70 -16.08 -4.35
C TRP A 109 -14.03 -16.76 -4.03
N LEU A 110 -14.82 -16.22 -3.10
CA LEU A 110 -16.13 -16.78 -2.74
C LEU A 110 -17.07 -16.78 -3.94
N GLU A 111 -17.27 -15.64 -4.58
CA GLU A 111 -18.16 -15.53 -5.74
C GLU A 111 -17.67 -16.37 -6.93
N TYR A 112 -16.34 -16.39 -7.16
CA TYR A 112 -15.77 -17.24 -8.18
C TYR A 112 -16.02 -18.73 -7.94
N LEU A 113 -15.84 -19.20 -6.70
CA LEU A 113 -16.05 -20.60 -6.33
C LEU A 113 -17.53 -20.98 -6.36
N LYS A 114 -18.44 -20.07 -5.98
CA LYS A 114 -19.90 -20.27 -6.11
C LYS A 114 -20.27 -20.58 -7.55
N LEU A 115 -19.82 -19.76 -8.50
CA LEU A 115 -20.05 -20.00 -9.94
C LEU A 115 -19.33 -21.26 -10.43
N CYS A 116 -18.09 -21.49 -9.99
CA CYS A 116 -17.35 -22.70 -10.37
C CYS A 116 -18.06 -23.98 -9.92
N ASN A 117 -18.80 -23.97 -8.81
CA ASN A 117 -19.58 -25.13 -8.38
C ASN A 117 -20.69 -25.50 -9.36
N GLU A 118 -21.24 -24.52 -10.06
CA GLU A 118 -22.28 -24.70 -11.08
C GLU A 118 -21.68 -25.09 -12.44
N VAL A 119 -20.63 -24.39 -12.88
CA VAL A 119 -20.10 -24.54 -14.25
C VAL A 119 -19.03 -25.62 -14.40
N VAL A 120 -18.26 -25.94 -13.34
CA VAL A 120 -17.15 -26.89 -13.43
C VAL A 120 -17.63 -28.30 -13.12
N ILE A 121 -17.79 -29.10 -14.18
CA ILE A 121 -18.23 -30.50 -14.08
C ILE A 121 -17.11 -31.39 -13.50
N ASN A 122 -15.84 -31.12 -13.83
CA ASN A 122 -14.72 -31.95 -13.40
C ASN A 122 -14.33 -31.71 -11.93
N HIS A 123 -14.60 -32.71 -11.08
CA HIS A 123 -14.32 -32.65 -9.64
C HIS A 123 -12.84 -32.39 -9.32
N LYS A 124 -11.89 -32.95 -10.07
CA LYS A 124 -10.46 -32.74 -9.81
C LYS A 124 -10.05 -31.30 -10.09
N GLN A 125 -10.59 -30.71 -11.15
CA GLN A 125 -10.32 -29.31 -11.50
C GLN A 125 -10.94 -28.36 -10.48
N LEU A 126 -12.17 -28.64 -10.03
CA LEU A 126 -12.83 -27.87 -8.99
C LEU A 126 -12.03 -27.89 -7.68
N PHE A 127 -11.60 -29.07 -7.22
CA PHE A 127 -10.81 -29.15 -5.98
C PHE A 127 -9.44 -28.48 -6.08
N ARG A 128 -8.79 -28.47 -7.24
CA ARG A 128 -7.56 -27.67 -7.45
C ARG A 128 -7.80 -26.17 -7.27
N LYS A 129 -8.98 -25.67 -7.68
CA LYS A 129 -9.35 -24.26 -7.44
C LYS A 129 -9.58 -23.97 -5.96
N TYR A 130 -10.21 -24.89 -5.24
CA TYR A 130 -10.35 -24.78 -3.77
C TYR A 130 -9.00 -24.82 -3.05
N GLU A 131 -8.08 -25.71 -3.45
CA GLU A 131 -6.72 -25.80 -2.89
C GLU A 131 -5.91 -24.52 -3.19
N LEU A 132 -6.08 -23.93 -4.38
CA LEU A 132 -5.48 -22.64 -4.72
C LEU A 132 -6.05 -21.51 -3.86
N ALA A 133 -7.37 -21.42 -3.75
CA ALA A 133 -8.04 -20.43 -2.91
C ALA A 133 -7.61 -20.57 -1.44
N GLU A 134 -7.56 -21.81 -0.92
CA GLU A 134 -7.07 -22.12 0.42
C GLU A 134 -5.65 -21.57 0.66
N SER A 135 -4.76 -21.69 -0.34
CA SER A 135 -3.39 -21.20 -0.23
C SER A 135 -3.29 -19.67 -0.13
N CYS A 136 -4.30 -18.96 -0.66
CA CYS A 136 -4.33 -17.51 -0.71
C CYS A 136 -5.17 -16.88 0.41
N ILE A 137 -6.38 -17.38 0.66
CA ILE A 137 -7.36 -16.77 1.59
C ILE A 137 -7.73 -17.67 2.78
N GLY A 138 -7.22 -18.89 2.85
CA GLY A 138 -7.62 -19.86 3.89
C GLY A 138 -7.30 -19.41 5.32
N LEU A 139 -6.38 -18.44 5.49
CA LEU A 139 -5.99 -17.88 6.78
C LEU A 139 -6.74 -16.58 7.14
N HIS A 140 -7.61 -16.09 6.26
CA HIS A 140 -8.37 -14.86 6.50
C HIS A 140 -9.26 -15.00 7.74
N PHE A 141 -9.31 -13.98 8.59
CA PHE A 141 -10.10 -14.02 9.84
C PHE A 141 -11.59 -14.34 9.59
N TYR A 142 -12.16 -13.78 8.52
CA TYR A 142 -13.52 -14.04 8.06
C TYR A 142 -13.66 -15.18 7.00
N SER A 143 -12.68 -16.08 6.85
CA SER A 143 -12.74 -17.18 5.84
C SER A 143 -13.76 -18.30 6.15
N GLY A 144 -14.65 -18.11 7.13
CA GLY A 144 -15.64 -19.11 7.53
C GLY A 144 -16.51 -19.61 6.37
N GLU A 145 -17.08 -18.70 5.59
CA GLU A 145 -17.91 -19.05 4.43
C GLU A 145 -17.15 -19.89 3.40
N PHE A 146 -15.88 -19.57 3.15
CA PHE A 146 -15.02 -20.33 2.24
C PHE A 146 -14.85 -21.77 2.70
N TRP A 147 -14.53 -21.97 3.98
CA TRP A 147 -14.33 -23.30 4.54
C TRP A 147 -15.61 -24.12 4.57
N GLU A 148 -16.76 -23.49 4.83
CA GLU A 148 -18.07 -24.15 4.74
C GLU A 148 -18.34 -24.65 3.33
N MET A 149 -18.20 -23.77 2.34
CA MET A 149 -18.38 -24.15 0.93
C MET A 149 -17.44 -25.30 0.53
N TYR A 150 -16.17 -25.24 0.94
CA TYR A 150 -15.20 -26.28 0.61
C TYR A 150 -15.56 -27.62 1.24
N LEU A 151 -15.91 -27.62 2.54
CA LEU A 151 -16.33 -28.80 3.27
C LEU A 151 -17.62 -29.42 2.70
N ASP A 152 -18.58 -28.59 2.27
CA ASP A 152 -19.82 -29.08 1.66
C ASP A 152 -19.57 -29.69 0.27
N GLN A 153 -18.70 -29.10 -0.55
CA GLN A 153 -18.30 -29.73 -1.82
C GLN A 153 -17.58 -31.07 -1.62
N LEU A 154 -16.75 -31.19 -0.57
CA LEU A 154 -16.12 -32.46 -0.21
C LEU A 154 -17.16 -33.51 0.21
N ARG A 155 -18.18 -33.13 1.02
CA ARG A 155 -19.27 -34.04 1.41
C ARG A 155 -20.11 -34.50 0.22
N LEU A 156 -20.43 -33.59 -0.70
CA LEU A 156 -21.30 -33.87 -1.84
C LEU A 156 -20.61 -34.72 -2.92
N ARG A 157 -19.32 -34.48 -3.18
CA ARG A 157 -18.62 -35.03 -4.36
C ARG A 157 -17.61 -36.14 -4.03
N CYS A 158 -17.16 -36.27 -2.79
CA CYS A 158 -16.26 -37.36 -2.39
C CYS A 158 -17.02 -38.51 -1.73
N VAL A 159 -16.77 -39.73 -2.21
CA VAL A 159 -17.31 -40.96 -1.59
C VAL A 159 -16.62 -41.25 -0.25
N ASP A 160 -15.32 -40.97 -0.14
CA ASP A 160 -14.55 -41.17 1.09
C ASP A 160 -14.56 -39.92 1.98
N LYS A 161 -14.98 -40.12 3.25
CA LYS A 161 -15.00 -39.08 4.29
C LYS A 161 -13.61 -38.68 4.79
N ARG A 162 -12.55 -39.42 4.47
CA ARG A 162 -11.18 -39.11 4.93
C ARG A 162 -10.74 -37.70 4.57
N ARG A 163 -10.95 -37.28 3.31
CA ARG A 163 -10.50 -35.96 2.83
C ARG A 163 -11.23 -34.83 3.56
N TYR A 164 -12.54 -35.01 3.77
CA TYR A 164 -13.36 -34.11 4.59
C TYR A 164 -12.82 -34.00 6.03
N LEU A 165 -12.49 -35.12 6.69
CA LEU A 165 -11.99 -35.11 8.06
C LEU A 165 -10.61 -34.45 8.19
N VAL A 166 -9.73 -34.67 7.22
CA VAL A 166 -8.40 -34.01 7.17
C VAL A 166 -8.55 -32.50 7.04
N VAL A 167 -9.41 -32.03 6.14
CA VAL A 167 -9.67 -30.60 5.96
C VAL A 167 -10.36 -30.01 7.19
N LEU A 168 -11.40 -30.66 7.72
CA LEU A 168 -12.07 -30.18 8.94
C LEU A 168 -11.09 -30.07 10.11
N ARG A 169 -10.24 -31.08 10.32
CA ARG A 169 -9.21 -31.04 11.37
C ARG A 169 -8.26 -29.85 11.19
N LYS A 170 -7.85 -29.55 9.96
CA LYS A 170 -7.05 -28.35 9.67
C LYS A 170 -7.81 -27.07 10.03
N VAL A 171 -9.09 -26.97 9.70
CA VAL A 171 -9.92 -25.79 10.01
C VAL A 171 -10.05 -25.55 11.51
N LEU A 172 -10.08 -26.61 12.33
CA LEU A 172 -10.16 -26.47 13.79
C LEU A 172 -8.96 -25.75 14.41
N GLU A 173 -7.80 -25.75 13.74
CA GLU A 173 -6.58 -25.07 14.21
C GLU A 173 -6.55 -23.58 13.83
N LEU A 174 -7.47 -23.13 12.97
CA LEU A 174 -7.47 -21.76 12.45
C LEU A 174 -8.19 -20.78 13.41
N PRO A 175 -7.59 -19.63 13.72
CA PRO A 175 -8.23 -18.59 14.52
C PRO A 175 -9.17 -17.72 13.66
N ILE A 176 -10.24 -18.33 13.14
CA ILE A 176 -11.27 -17.66 12.33
C ILE A 176 -12.46 -17.21 13.19
N TYR A 177 -13.16 -16.17 12.75
CA TYR A 177 -14.29 -15.58 13.49
C TYR A 177 -15.38 -16.61 13.84
N SER A 178 -15.79 -17.44 12.89
CA SER A 178 -16.85 -18.45 13.05
C SER A 178 -16.35 -19.84 13.46
N TYR A 179 -15.20 -19.94 14.14
CA TYR A 179 -14.56 -21.21 14.52
C TYR A 179 -15.51 -22.19 15.22
N SER A 180 -16.39 -21.71 16.11
CA SER A 180 -17.30 -22.53 16.92
C SER A 180 -18.19 -23.48 16.11
N LYS A 181 -18.59 -23.07 14.90
CA LYS A 181 -19.41 -23.88 14.00
C LYS A 181 -18.68 -25.15 13.54
N PHE A 182 -17.39 -25.05 13.21
CA PHE A 182 -16.59 -26.19 12.79
C PHE A 182 -16.30 -27.15 13.94
N TYR A 183 -16.15 -26.63 15.16
CA TYR A 183 -16.08 -27.46 16.36
C TYR A 183 -17.37 -28.24 16.62
N ALA A 184 -18.54 -27.61 16.44
CA ALA A 184 -19.82 -28.31 16.54
C ALA A 184 -19.93 -29.44 15.50
N GLN A 185 -19.51 -29.18 14.24
CA GLN A 185 -19.46 -30.22 13.20
C GLN A 185 -18.52 -31.38 13.58
N TRP A 186 -17.35 -31.08 14.14
CA TRP A 186 -16.39 -32.09 14.58
C TRP A 186 -16.93 -32.94 15.75
N LEU A 187 -17.58 -32.31 16.73
CA LEU A 187 -18.21 -33.01 17.85
C LEU A 187 -19.35 -33.93 17.39
N ASN A 188 -20.18 -33.48 16.44
CA ASN A 188 -21.23 -34.32 15.85
C ASN A 188 -20.64 -35.59 15.19
N ILE A 189 -19.50 -35.47 14.51
CA ILE A 189 -18.81 -36.61 13.90
C ILE A 189 -18.29 -37.60 14.95
N ILE A 190 -17.74 -37.10 16.06
CA ILE A 190 -17.33 -37.95 17.19
C ILE A 190 -18.56 -38.72 17.72
N ASP A 191 -19.71 -38.06 17.76
CA ASP A 191 -20.94 -38.64 18.30
C ASP A 191 -21.55 -39.69 17.38
N GLU A 192 -21.53 -39.45 16.06
CA GLU A 192 -21.96 -40.39 15.02
C GLU A 192 -21.04 -41.61 14.86
N THR A 193 -19.82 -41.58 15.40
CA THR A 193 -18.87 -42.69 15.30
C THR A 193 -19.39 -43.93 16.02
N THR A 194 -19.54 -45.06 15.32
CA THR A 194 -20.16 -46.28 15.85
C THR A 194 -19.20 -47.44 16.06
N ASP A 195 -18.02 -47.43 15.41
CA ASP A 195 -16.99 -48.47 15.57
C ASP A 195 -15.64 -47.86 15.96
N VAL A 196 -14.87 -48.62 16.77
CA VAL A 196 -13.51 -48.27 17.20
C VAL A 196 -12.58 -48.09 16.01
N ARG A 197 -12.81 -48.83 14.91
CA ARG A 197 -12.03 -48.68 13.67
C ARG A 197 -12.22 -47.32 13.01
N GLN A 198 -13.38 -46.68 13.16
CA GLN A 198 -13.62 -45.36 12.57
C GLN A 198 -12.80 -44.27 13.27
N LEU A 199 -12.34 -44.50 14.50
CA LEU A 199 -11.43 -43.58 15.20
C LEU A 199 -10.12 -43.36 14.41
N THR A 200 -9.68 -44.36 13.62
CA THR A 200 -8.48 -44.22 12.78
C THR A 200 -8.64 -43.19 11.65
N MET A 201 -9.88 -42.77 11.35
CA MET A 201 -10.15 -41.73 10.35
C MET A 201 -9.84 -40.33 10.88
N MET A 202 -9.86 -40.15 12.20
CA MET A 202 -9.61 -38.86 12.87
C MET A 202 -8.19 -38.76 13.44
N VAL A 203 -7.67 -39.87 13.96
CA VAL A 203 -6.39 -39.95 14.67
C VAL A 203 -5.62 -41.18 14.18
N SER A 204 -4.28 -41.09 14.14
CA SER A 204 -3.45 -42.23 13.74
C SER A 204 -3.57 -43.41 14.72
N GLU A 205 -3.45 -44.65 14.23
CA GLU A 205 -3.51 -45.85 15.10
C GLU A 205 -2.43 -45.82 16.19
N ALA A 206 -1.25 -45.27 15.88
CA ALA A 206 -0.15 -45.11 16.84
C ALA A 206 -0.46 -44.10 17.97
N ASP A 207 -1.22 -43.04 17.68
CA ASP A 207 -1.60 -42.06 18.69
C ASP A 207 -2.79 -42.54 19.53
N ILE A 208 -3.68 -43.34 18.95
CA ILE A 208 -4.76 -44.01 19.70
C ILE A 208 -4.15 -44.97 20.74
N ASP A 209 -3.17 -45.78 20.35
CA ASP A 209 -2.51 -46.70 21.29
C ASP A 209 -1.68 -45.94 22.34
N ARG A 210 -0.89 -44.93 21.94
CA ARG A 210 -0.03 -44.18 22.87
C ARG A 210 -0.80 -43.23 23.79
N LYS A 211 -1.72 -42.43 23.26
CA LYS A 211 -2.40 -41.35 24.01
C LYS A 211 -3.71 -41.79 24.64
N MET A 212 -4.45 -42.71 23.99
CA MET A 212 -5.74 -43.20 24.50
C MET A 212 -5.65 -44.60 25.09
N LYS A 213 -4.52 -45.32 24.93
CA LYS A 213 -4.31 -46.70 25.43
C LYS A 213 -5.34 -47.71 24.91
N ILE A 214 -5.89 -47.48 23.71
CA ILE A 214 -6.90 -48.33 23.08
C ILE A 214 -6.26 -49.14 21.94
N LYS A 215 -6.34 -50.48 22.03
CA LYS A 215 -5.87 -51.38 20.97
C LYS A 215 -6.97 -51.68 19.95
N ILE A 216 -6.87 -51.10 18.76
CA ILE A 216 -7.89 -51.19 17.69
C ILE A 216 -8.09 -52.62 17.18
N ARG A 217 -7.01 -53.41 17.10
CA ARG A 217 -7.04 -54.83 16.70
C ARG A 217 -7.03 -55.81 17.88
N GLY A 218 -7.24 -55.31 19.11
CA GLY A 218 -7.26 -56.13 20.31
C GLY A 218 -8.51 -57.03 20.39
N ARG A 219 -8.37 -58.19 21.06
CA ARG A 219 -9.51 -59.02 21.47
C ARG A 219 -10.06 -58.46 22.80
N GLY A 220 -11.16 -57.70 22.74
CA GLY A 220 -11.79 -57.09 23.90
C GLY A 220 -13.20 -56.53 23.62
N ARG A 221 -13.93 -56.11 24.67
CA ARG A 221 -15.24 -55.46 24.53
C ARG A 221 -15.05 -54.06 23.92
N LYS A 222 -15.51 -53.88 22.67
CA LYS A 222 -15.34 -52.65 21.90
C LYS A 222 -16.23 -51.48 22.33
N GLY A 223 -17.37 -51.74 22.96
CA GLY A 223 -18.32 -50.69 23.39
C GLY A 223 -17.71 -49.70 24.39
N PRO A 224 -17.19 -50.17 25.55
CA PRO A 224 -16.50 -49.31 26.52
C PRO A 224 -15.29 -48.59 25.92
N GLN A 225 -14.49 -49.28 25.10
CA GLN A 225 -13.32 -48.71 24.41
C GLN A 225 -13.70 -47.58 23.46
N LEU A 226 -14.82 -47.71 22.75
CA LEU A 226 -15.33 -46.64 21.89
C LEU A 226 -15.74 -45.41 22.72
N GLN A 227 -16.45 -45.60 23.84
CA GLN A 227 -16.86 -44.48 24.69
C GLN A 227 -15.66 -43.77 25.33
N GLU A 228 -14.67 -44.53 25.80
CA GLU A 228 -13.41 -43.99 26.29
C GLU A 228 -12.67 -43.19 25.21
N GLY A 229 -12.59 -43.73 23.98
CA GLY A 229 -12.01 -43.04 22.83
C GLY A 229 -12.73 -41.72 22.50
N LYS A 230 -14.08 -41.71 22.52
CA LYS A 230 -14.89 -40.50 22.34
C LYS A 230 -14.61 -39.47 23.44
N THR A 231 -14.54 -39.89 24.70
CA THR A 231 -14.22 -39.00 25.83
C THR A 231 -12.83 -38.37 25.68
N HIS A 232 -11.82 -39.15 25.29
CA HIS A 232 -10.48 -38.62 25.00
C HIS A 232 -10.48 -37.62 23.84
N LEU A 233 -11.16 -37.94 22.73
CA LEU A 233 -11.29 -37.02 21.59
C LEU A 233 -11.97 -35.71 21.98
N ARG A 234 -13.05 -35.77 22.76
CA ARG A 234 -13.74 -34.59 23.28
C ARG A 234 -12.82 -33.76 24.18
N LYS A 235 -11.99 -34.41 25.01
CA LYS A 235 -10.99 -33.73 25.86
C LYS A 235 -9.96 -32.97 25.01
N PHE A 236 -9.33 -33.64 24.03
CA PHE A 236 -8.36 -32.99 23.14
C PHE A 236 -8.99 -31.87 22.31
N THR A 237 -10.21 -32.07 21.84
CA THR A 237 -10.99 -31.06 21.11
C THR A 237 -11.25 -29.84 21.99
N LYS A 238 -11.61 -30.03 23.26
CA LYS A 238 -11.82 -28.94 24.22
C LYS A 238 -10.53 -28.16 24.50
N GLU A 239 -9.40 -28.85 24.63
CA GLU A 239 -8.09 -28.21 24.83
C GLU A 239 -7.72 -27.33 23.62
N LEU A 240 -7.87 -27.84 22.40
CA LEU A 240 -7.64 -27.06 21.18
C LEU A 240 -8.62 -25.87 21.07
N TYR A 241 -9.90 -26.09 21.38
CA TYR A 241 -10.93 -25.04 21.39
C TYR A 241 -10.54 -23.87 22.29
N MET A 242 -10.03 -24.14 23.50
CA MET A 242 -9.63 -23.08 24.43
C MET A 242 -8.46 -22.25 23.87
N VAL A 243 -7.48 -22.89 23.21
CA VAL A 243 -6.35 -22.19 22.58
C VAL A 243 -6.84 -21.29 21.44
N VAL A 244 -7.68 -21.84 20.55
CA VAL A 244 -8.21 -21.10 19.40
C VAL A 244 -9.14 -19.97 19.85
N GLN A 245 -10.02 -20.23 20.82
CA GLN A 245 -10.89 -19.22 21.42
C GLN A 245 -10.08 -18.04 21.98
N TYR A 246 -9.01 -18.31 22.72
CA TYR A 246 -8.14 -17.26 23.25
C TYR A 246 -7.55 -16.40 22.12
N ARG A 247 -7.01 -17.04 21.07
CA ARG A 247 -6.44 -16.33 19.90
C ARG A 247 -7.49 -15.50 19.15
N VAL A 248 -8.68 -16.05 18.91
CA VAL A 248 -9.76 -15.35 18.22
C VAL A 248 -10.22 -14.14 19.03
N LEU A 249 -10.42 -14.29 20.34
CA LEU A 249 -10.82 -13.19 21.22
C LEU A 249 -9.75 -12.12 21.36
N GLU A 250 -8.47 -12.50 21.40
CA GLU A 250 -7.34 -11.56 21.37
C GLU A 250 -7.38 -10.72 20.08
N ILE A 251 -7.42 -11.36 18.91
CA ILE A 251 -7.45 -10.66 17.61
C ILE A 251 -8.69 -9.77 17.50
N TYR A 252 -9.86 -10.29 17.90
CA TYR A 252 -11.11 -9.55 17.81
C TYR A 252 -11.12 -8.30 18.71
N ASN A 253 -10.83 -8.46 20.00
CA ASN A 253 -10.93 -7.36 20.97
C ASN A 253 -9.85 -6.29 20.78
N LEU A 254 -8.65 -6.69 20.33
CA LEU A 254 -7.55 -5.74 20.13
C LEU A 254 -7.67 -4.99 18.79
N PHE A 255 -8.18 -5.65 17.74
CA PHE A 255 -8.09 -5.17 16.37
C PHE A 255 -9.43 -5.20 15.62
N GLU A 256 -9.97 -6.38 15.31
CA GLU A 256 -11.09 -6.51 14.36
C GLU A 256 -12.38 -5.81 14.84
N SER A 257 -12.61 -5.67 16.14
CA SER A 257 -13.77 -4.92 16.67
C SER A 257 -13.70 -3.41 16.39
N ASN A 258 -12.49 -2.88 16.15
CA ASN A 258 -12.23 -1.46 15.91
C ASN A 258 -12.10 -1.13 14.42
N ILE A 259 -12.25 -2.12 13.54
CA ILE A 259 -12.20 -1.97 12.09
C ILE A 259 -13.63 -2.17 11.59
N LYS A 260 -14.21 -1.14 10.96
CA LYS A 260 -15.59 -1.22 10.42
C LYS A 260 -15.58 -1.32 8.90
N THR A 261 -14.57 -0.73 8.28
CA THR A 261 -14.45 -0.65 6.82
C THR A 261 -13.53 -1.75 6.32
N HIS A 262 -14.08 -2.68 5.54
CA HIS A 262 -13.37 -3.85 5.01
C HIS A 262 -13.31 -3.90 3.48
N TYR A 263 -13.84 -2.88 2.81
CA TYR A 263 -13.93 -2.79 1.36
C TYR A 263 -13.13 -1.59 0.86
N TYR A 264 -12.87 -1.55 -0.45
CA TYR A 264 -12.22 -0.41 -1.08
C TYR A 264 -13.09 0.83 -1.01
N CYS A 265 -12.50 1.94 -0.59
CA CYS A 265 -13.16 3.24 -0.54
C CYS A 265 -12.62 4.14 -1.66
N SER A 266 -13.49 4.99 -2.20
CA SER A 266 -13.07 5.98 -3.20
C SER A 266 -12.03 6.96 -2.64
N ALA A 267 -11.27 7.60 -3.53
CA ALA A 267 -10.21 8.53 -3.16
C ALA A 267 -10.68 9.71 -2.30
N GLU A 268 -11.97 10.06 -2.39
CA GLU A 268 -12.60 11.16 -1.66
C GLU A 268 -13.07 10.75 -0.26
N THR A 269 -13.16 9.45 0.00
CA THR A 269 -13.65 8.91 1.28
C THR A 269 -12.53 8.91 2.31
N LEU A 270 -12.76 9.59 3.44
CA LEU A 270 -11.83 9.62 4.56
C LEU A 270 -12.16 8.51 5.57
N ILE A 271 -11.12 7.79 6.01
CA ILE A 271 -11.24 6.76 7.05
C ILE A 271 -11.00 7.36 8.43
N GLU A 272 -11.79 6.93 9.41
CA GLU A 272 -11.67 7.38 10.80
C GLU A 272 -10.27 7.07 11.37
N LYS A 273 -9.66 8.04 12.07
CA LYS A 273 -8.31 7.89 12.67
C LYS A 273 -8.20 6.65 13.58
N GLY A 274 -9.30 6.28 14.25
CA GLY A 274 -9.37 5.07 15.07
C GLY A 274 -9.12 3.79 14.26
N GLU A 275 -9.75 3.65 13.09
CA GLU A 275 -9.56 2.50 12.20
C GLU A 275 -8.15 2.45 11.62
N ILE A 276 -7.60 3.61 11.23
CA ILE A 276 -6.21 3.72 10.75
C ILE A 276 -5.22 3.20 11.80
N SER A 277 -5.39 3.63 13.06
CA SER A 277 -4.56 3.20 14.18
C SER A 277 -4.74 1.71 14.48
N ALA A 278 -5.98 1.19 14.39
CA ALA A 278 -6.27 -0.23 14.58
C ALA A 278 -5.56 -1.09 13.52
N TRP A 279 -5.65 -0.71 12.24
CA TRP A 279 -4.93 -1.38 11.15
C TRP A 279 -3.42 -1.34 11.35
N TRP A 280 -2.87 -0.18 11.70
CA TRP A 280 -1.43 -0.04 11.94
C TRP A 280 -0.93 -1.01 13.02
N ARG A 281 -1.61 -1.02 14.18
CA ARG A 281 -1.29 -1.92 15.29
C ARG A 281 -1.50 -3.39 14.93
N TYR A 282 -2.52 -3.69 14.13
CA TYR A 282 -2.80 -5.05 13.69
C TYR A 282 -1.71 -5.59 12.74
N LEU A 283 -1.20 -4.74 11.84
CA LEU A 283 -0.07 -5.09 10.98
C LEU A 283 1.20 -5.30 11.78
N GLU A 284 1.48 -4.46 12.78
CA GLU A 284 2.62 -4.67 13.69
C GLU A 284 2.52 -5.98 14.47
N TYR A 285 1.34 -6.28 15.02
CA TYR A 285 1.06 -7.57 15.65
C TYR A 285 1.28 -8.74 14.69
N SER A 286 0.82 -8.62 13.44
CA SER A 286 0.99 -9.67 12.41
C SER A 286 2.46 -9.91 12.07
N ILE A 287 3.25 -8.83 11.89
CA ILE A 287 4.69 -8.90 11.63
C ILE A 287 5.40 -9.57 12.81
N ASN A 288 5.09 -9.17 14.05
CA ASN A 288 5.72 -9.72 15.25
C ASN A 288 5.37 -11.19 15.51
N ASN A 289 4.17 -11.62 15.09
CA ASN A 289 3.77 -13.03 15.16
C ASN A 289 4.56 -13.93 14.21
N GLY A 290 5.18 -13.38 13.16
CA GLY A 290 6.07 -14.11 12.25
C GLY A 290 5.39 -15.14 11.35
N PHE A 291 4.09 -14.98 11.07
CA PHE A 291 3.37 -15.88 10.17
C PHE A 291 3.13 -15.23 8.80
N ASP A 292 4.14 -15.32 7.94
CA ASP A 292 4.29 -14.52 6.71
C ASP A 292 3.06 -14.52 5.79
N LYS A 293 2.44 -15.69 5.57
CA LYS A 293 1.25 -15.80 4.72
C LYS A 293 0.08 -14.98 5.26
N LEU A 294 -0.14 -15.00 6.58
CA LEU A 294 -1.17 -14.18 7.21
C LEU A 294 -0.78 -12.71 7.21
N THR A 295 0.50 -12.40 7.38
CA THR A 295 1.01 -11.02 7.31
C THR A 295 0.77 -10.40 5.93
N HIS A 296 1.12 -11.10 4.84
CA HIS A 296 0.78 -10.70 3.48
C HIS A 296 -0.72 -10.46 3.31
N LEU A 297 -1.55 -11.42 3.78
CA LEU A 297 -3.00 -11.34 3.70
C LEU A 297 -3.54 -10.11 4.46
N ASN A 298 -3.04 -9.84 5.67
CA ASN A 298 -3.46 -8.69 6.45
C ASN A 298 -3.01 -7.36 5.82
N PHE A 299 -1.85 -7.31 5.16
CA PHE A 299 -1.45 -6.15 4.35
C PHE A 299 -2.43 -5.93 3.18
N GLN A 300 -2.76 -6.97 2.41
CA GLN A 300 -3.74 -6.85 1.32
C GLN A 300 -5.11 -6.40 1.83
N ARG A 301 -5.57 -6.91 2.98
CA ARG A 301 -6.82 -6.48 3.61
C ARG A 301 -6.78 -5.01 4.02
N ALA A 302 -5.70 -4.55 4.65
CA ALA A 302 -5.55 -3.17 5.08
C ALA A 302 -5.52 -2.20 3.88
N LEU A 303 -4.96 -2.64 2.75
CA LEU A 303 -4.90 -1.87 1.51
C LEU A 303 -6.25 -1.66 0.84
N LEU A 304 -7.31 -2.36 1.21
CA LEU A 304 -8.65 -2.09 0.69
C LEU A 304 -9.16 -0.72 1.18
N PRO A 305 -9.46 -0.50 2.47
CA PRO A 305 -9.94 0.79 2.96
C PRO A 305 -8.87 1.88 2.94
N LEU A 306 -7.58 1.51 3.05
CA LEU A 306 -6.48 2.46 3.18
C LEU A 306 -5.63 2.60 1.91
N ALA A 307 -6.14 2.21 0.73
CA ALA A 307 -5.44 2.28 -0.55
C ALA A 307 -4.84 3.67 -0.85
N HIS A 308 -5.53 4.73 -0.44
CA HIS A 308 -5.14 6.10 -0.75
C HIS A 308 -4.13 6.69 0.26
N TYR A 309 -3.85 5.97 1.34
CA TYR A 309 -2.90 6.36 2.39
C TYR A 309 -1.54 5.69 2.15
N GLU A 310 -0.49 6.49 2.02
CA GLU A 310 0.85 6.03 1.64
C GLU A 310 1.49 5.10 2.68
N MET A 311 1.12 5.25 3.96
CA MET A 311 1.83 4.57 5.05
C MET A 311 1.72 3.04 5.01
N ILE A 312 0.61 2.48 4.50
CA ILE A 312 0.44 1.03 4.41
C ILE A 312 1.29 0.46 3.28
N TRP A 313 1.35 1.14 2.12
CA TRP A 313 2.22 0.77 1.00
C TRP A 313 3.70 0.76 1.41
N ILE A 314 4.13 1.84 2.07
CA ILE A 314 5.50 1.98 2.56
C ILE A 314 5.81 0.88 3.58
N LYS A 315 4.94 0.65 4.57
CA LYS A 315 5.15 -0.38 5.59
C LYS A 315 5.23 -1.77 4.96
N TYR A 316 4.37 -2.06 3.97
CA TYR A 316 4.37 -3.35 3.29
C TYR A 316 5.65 -3.57 2.48
N ALA A 317 6.06 -2.58 1.69
CA ALA A 317 7.30 -2.66 0.92
C ALA A 317 8.53 -2.78 1.82
N MET A 318 8.61 -2.00 2.90
CA MET A 318 9.70 -2.10 3.87
C MET A 318 9.77 -3.48 4.53
N TRP A 319 8.62 -4.06 4.89
CA TRP A 319 8.57 -5.41 5.44
C TRP A 319 9.13 -6.45 4.45
N LEU A 320 8.76 -6.37 3.16
CA LEU A 320 9.29 -7.25 2.10
C LEU A 320 10.82 -7.11 1.96
N MET A 321 11.30 -5.87 1.92
CA MET A 321 12.73 -5.58 1.76
C MET A 321 13.56 -6.02 2.96
N GLN A 322 13.08 -5.79 4.18
CA GLN A 322 13.85 -6.03 5.39
C GLN A 322 13.84 -7.50 5.83
N GLN A 323 12.72 -8.20 5.66
CA GLN A 323 12.58 -9.58 6.13
C GLN A 323 12.99 -10.61 5.08
N PHE A 324 12.78 -10.32 3.79
CA PHE A 324 13.01 -11.29 2.70
C PHE A 324 13.99 -10.82 1.63
N GLU A 325 14.49 -9.58 1.71
CA GLU A 325 15.27 -8.95 0.62
C GLU A 325 14.53 -8.98 -0.73
N ASP A 326 13.20 -9.02 -0.70
CA ASP A 326 12.36 -9.12 -1.90
C ASP A 326 12.08 -7.73 -2.48
N PHE A 327 13.07 -7.19 -3.20
CA PHE A 327 12.97 -5.90 -3.87
C PHE A 327 12.01 -5.92 -5.07
N VAL A 328 11.75 -7.08 -5.68
CA VAL A 328 10.89 -7.21 -6.86
C VAL A 328 9.42 -7.07 -6.47
N SER A 329 9.00 -7.78 -5.41
CA SER A 329 7.66 -7.62 -4.86
C SER A 329 7.48 -6.23 -4.24
N ALA A 330 8.50 -5.70 -3.54
CA ALA A 330 8.45 -4.35 -2.99
C ALA A 330 8.27 -3.28 -4.08
N LYS A 331 8.99 -3.39 -5.21
CA LYS A 331 8.80 -2.54 -6.39
C LYS A 331 7.35 -2.60 -6.90
N SER A 332 6.78 -3.79 -7.01
CA SER A 332 5.40 -3.99 -7.51
C SER A 332 4.37 -3.36 -6.57
N VAL A 333 4.56 -3.52 -5.26
CA VAL A 333 3.73 -2.89 -4.22
C VAL A 333 3.80 -1.36 -4.30
N LEU A 334 5.01 -0.81 -4.44
CA LEU A 334 5.21 0.63 -4.51
C LEU A 334 4.70 1.24 -5.81
N ALA A 335 4.80 0.53 -6.94
CA ALA A 335 4.22 0.97 -8.21
C ALA A 335 2.69 1.09 -8.12
N LEU A 336 2.02 0.11 -7.50
CA LEU A 336 0.57 0.19 -7.26
C LEU A 336 0.23 1.29 -6.24
N GLY A 337 1.03 1.44 -5.19
CA GLY A 337 0.88 2.54 -4.22
C GLY A 337 1.04 3.93 -4.86
N LEU A 338 1.92 4.08 -5.84
CA LEU A 338 2.13 5.32 -6.58
C LEU A 338 0.90 5.70 -7.42
N GLN A 339 0.20 4.71 -7.95
CA GLN A 339 -1.03 4.90 -8.71
C GLN A 339 -2.18 5.37 -7.80
N LEU A 340 -2.31 4.80 -6.60
CA LEU A 340 -3.50 4.96 -5.76
C LEU A 340 -3.35 6.03 -4.68
N SER A 341 -2.15 6.23 -4.12
CA SER A 341 -1.97 7.12 -2.98
C SER A 341 -2.06 8.60 -3.35
N HIS A 342 -2.63 9.39 -2.44
CA HIS A 342 -2.63 10.84 -2.52
C HIS A 342 -1.23 11.44 -2.37
N LYS A 343 -0.44 10.94 -1.40
CA LYS A 343 0.92 11.40 -1.14
C LYS A 343 1.94 10.44 -1.74
N LYS A 344 2.67 10.90 -2.76
CA LYS A 344 3.53 10.04 -3.59
C LYS A 344 5.01 10.13 -3.24
N THR A 345 5.45 11.21 -2.61
CA THR A 345 6.86 11.58 -2.41
C THR A 345 7.68 10.45 -1.75
N LYS A 346 7.22 9.93 -0.62
CA LYS A 346 7.90 8.83 0.09
C LYS A 346 7.84 7.48 -0.63
N ILE A 347 6.73 7.21 -1.35
CA ILE A 347 6.60 6.00 -2.17
C ILE A 347 7.64 6.02 -3.28
N ILE A 348 7.79 7.17 -3.96
CA ILE A 348 8.76 7.36 -5.03
C ILE A 348 10.19 7.22 -4.49
N GLU A 349 10.52 7.84 -3.36
CA GLU A 349 11.84 7.72 -2.73
C GLU A 349 12.22 6.24 -2.49
N LEU A 350 11.31 5.48 -1.88
CA LEU A 350 11.53 4.06 -1.60
C LEU A 350 11.58 3.22 -2.88
N LEU A 351 10.75 3.55 -3.88
CA LEU A 351 10.74 2.88 -5.19
C LEU A 351 12.05 3.08 -5.93
N CYS A 352 12.59 4.29 -5.95
CA CYS A 352 13.90 4.58 -6.54
C CYS A 352 15.01 3.82 -5.82
N GLY A 353 14.97 3.75 -4.48
CA GLY A 353 15.87 2.90 -3.71
C GLY A 353 15.81 1.43 -4.13
N CYS A 354 14.61 0.89 -4.37
CA CYS A 354 14.42 -0.47 -4.88
C CYS A 354 14.99 -0.65 -6.29
N LEU A 355 14.72 0.29 -7.21
CA LEU A 355 15.20 0.24 -8.59
C LEU A 355 16.73 0.24 -8.68
N ILE A 356 17.39 1.08 -7.87
CA ILE A 356 18.86 1.11 -7.78
C ILE A 356 19.39 -0.24 -7.30
N LYS A 357 18.78 -0.84 -6.28
CA LYS A 357 19.19 -2.16 -5.77
C LYS A 357 18.96 -3.29 -6.79
N LEU A 358 17.93 -3.17 -7.62
CA LEU A 358 17.64 -4.11 -8.71
C LEU A 358 18.49 -3.86 -9.97
N GLY A 359 19.21 -2.74 -10.07
CA GLY A 359 19.93 -2.32 -11.28
C GLY A 359 19.01 -1.91 -12.43
N ASP A 360 17.74 -1.60 -12.16
CA ASP A 360 16.74 -1.23 -13.17
C ASP A 360 16.73 0.28 -13.41
N TYR A 361 17.78 0.72 -14.09
CA TYR A 361 18.08 2.13 -14.32
C TYR A 361 17.19 2.78 -15.38
N ASP A 362 16.74 2.03 -16.39
CA ASP A 362 15.87 2.55 -17.45
C ASP A 362 14.51 3.01 -16.89
N GLN A 363 13.93 2.22 -15.99
CA GLN A 363 12.69 2.61 -15.31
C GLN A 363 12.90 3.81 -14.38
N LEU A 364 14.05 3.88 -13.71
CA LEU A 364 14.41 5.04 -12.89
C LEU A 364 14.44 6.33 -13.73
N PHE A 365 15.05 6.29 -14.91
CA PHE A 365 15.05 7.42 -15.85
C PHE A 365 13.65 7.75 -16.37
N SER A 366 12.85 6.74 -16.69
CA SER A 366 11.46 6.95 -17.13
C SER A 366 10.64 7.66 -16.05
N ILE A 367 10.75 7.23 -14.78
CA ILE A 367 10.04 7.87 -13.66
C ILE A 367 10.49 9.32 -13.50
N PHE A 368 11.80 9.57 -13.60
CA PHE A 368 12.34 10.92 -13.53
C PHE A 368 11.81 11.84 -14.64
N ASN A 369 11.87 11.37 -15.88
CA ASN A 369 11.40 12.12 -17.04
C ASN A 369 9.89 12.38 -16.96
N GLN A 370 9.11 11.39 -16.52
CA GLN A 370 7.67 11.55 -16.30
C GLN A 370 7.37 12.55 -15.19
N ALA A 371 8.09 12.50 -14.08
CA ALA A 371 7.94 13.49 -13.01
C ALA A 371 8.27 14.91 -13.51
N GLN A 372 9.38 15.10 -14.22
CA GLN A 372 9.71 16.39 -14.84
C GLN A 372 8.65 16.85 -15.85
N ALA A 373 8.11 15.94 -16.66
CA ALA A 373 7.06 16.27 -17.63
C ALA A 373 5.73 16.67 -16.97
N VAL A 374 5.34 15.99 -15.88
CA VAL A 374 4.11 16.29 -15.13
C VAL A 374 4.17 17.65 -14.47
N PHE A 375 5.31 17.98 -13.87
CA PHE A 375 5.51 19.25 -13.17
C PHE A 375 5.92 20.41 -14.09
N GLY A 376 6.31 20.10 -15.33
CA GLY A 376 6.64 21.06 -16.37
C GLY A 376 7.88 21.92 -16.06
N ASN A 377 8.21 22.82 -16.99
CA ASN A 377 9.35 23.74 -16.87
C ASN A 377 9.11 24.88 -15.85
N ASN A 378 7.91 24.99 -15.27
CA ASN A 378 7.45 26.15 -14.49
C ASN A 378 6.93 25.79 -13.08
N ILE A 379 7.31 24.66 -12.48
CA ILE A 379 6.93 24.33 -11.09
C ILE A 379 7.27 25.43 -10.08
N GLU A 380 8.28 26.24 -10.39
CA GLU A 380 8.68 27.39 -9.58
C GLU A 380 7.63 28.50 -9.52
N GLU A 381 6.63 28.48 -10.39
CA GLU A 381 5.51 29.43 -10.41
C GLU A 381 4.34 28.94 -9.55
N THR A 382 4.35 27.70 -9.06
CA THR A 382 3.22 27.11 -8.32
C THR A 382 2.97 27.81 -6.98
N ASP A 383 1.72 28.10 -6.64
CA ASP A 383 1.37 28.72 -5.33
C ASP A 383 1.44 27.72 -4.16
N ASP A 384 1.36 26.42 -4.45
CA ASP A 384 1.50 25.34 -3.48
C ASP A 384 2.98 25.11 -3.12
N PHE A 385 3.33 25.47 -1.87
CA PHE A 385 4.68 25.29 -1.34
C PHE A 385 5.01 23.81 -1.04
N GLU A 386 4.05 23.01 -0.59
CA GLU A 386 4.28 21.59 -0.27
C GLU A 386 4.61 20.84 -1.56
N LEU A 387 3.87 21.12 -2.65
CA LEU A 387 4.13 20.54 -3.96
C LEU A 387 5.52 20.88 -4.50
N PHE A 388 5.92 22.16 -4.42
CA PHE A 388 7.24 22.59 -4.86
C PHE A 388 8.36 21.96 -4.01
N SER A 389 8.19 21.96 -2.69
CA SER A 389 9.14 21.35 -1.74
C SER A 389 9.37 19.88 -2.05
N ASP A 390 8.29 19.13 -2.25
CA ASP A 390 8.34 17.71 -2.59
C ASP A 390 9.02 17.46 -3.93
N TYR A 391 8.71 18.26 -4.96
CA TYR A 391 9.38 18.19 -6.25
C TYR A 391 10.88 18.50 -6.15
N LEU A 392 11.24 19.53 -5.39
CA LEU A 392 12.63 19.93 -5.22
C LEU A 392 13.42 18.82 -4.53
N GLN A 393 12.92 18.28 -3.41
CA GLN A 393 13.52 17.16 -2.71
C GLN A 393 13.67 15.93 -3.61
N PHE A 394 12.65 15.63 -4.41
CA PHE A 394 12.68 14.54 -5.38
C PHE A 394 13.74 14.74 -6.48
N THR A 395 13.71 15.90 -7.15
CA THR A 395 14.65 16.24 -8.24
C THR A 395 16.07 16.16 -7.74
N MET A 396 16.29 16.75 -6.57
CA MET A 396 17.52 16.64 -5.83
C MET A 396 17.89 15.16 -5.61
N PHE A 397 17.05 14.38 -4.93
CA PHE A 397 17.35 12.98 -4.63
C PHE A 397 17.77 12.20 -5.89
N MET A 398 17.04 12.38 -7.00
CA MET A 398 17.34 11.75 -8.27
C MET A 398 18.67 12.17 -8.88
N GLU A 399 18.99 13.47 -8.89
CA GLU A 399 20.30 13.95 -9.36
C GLU A 399 21.46 13.30 -8.59
N LYS A 400 21.31 13.13 -7.28
CA LYS A 400 22.32 12.45 -6.45
C LYS A 400 22.42 10.96 -6.79
N CYS A 401 21.28 10.28 -6.88
CA CYS A 401 21.27 8.86 -7.24
C CYS A 401 21.89 8.62 -8.61
N ILE A 402 21.68 9.52 -9.57
CA ILE A 402 22.27 9.43 -10.90
C ILE A 402 23.77 9.76 -10.84
N SER A 403 24.20 10.78 -10.10
CA SER A 403 25.63 11.14 -10.05
C SER A 403 26.50 10.11 -9.34
N GLU A 404 26.00 9.44 -8.31
CA GLU A 404 26.76 8.44 -7.54
C GLU A 404 26.87 7.09 -8.26
N ASN A 405 25.88 6.74 -9.09
CA ASN A 405 25.79 5.41 -9.71
C ASN A 405 26.18 5.36 -11.19
N PHE A 406 26.37 6.51 -11.85
CA PHE A 406 26.68 6.57 -13.29
C PHE A 406 27.91 7.45 -13.58
N PRO A 407 28.73 7.13 -14.60
CA PRO A 407 29.89 7.93 -14.95
C PRO A 407 29.52 9.35 -15.39
N ALA A 408 30.39 10.30 -15.02
CA ALA A 408 30.26 11.71 -15.36
C ALA A 408 30.14 11.91 -16.88
N GLY A 409 29.10 12.63 -17.31
CA GLY A 409 28.85 12.95 -18.72
C GLY A 409 27.67 12.21 -19.37
N THR A 410 27.03 11.27 -18.68
CA THR A 410 25.89 10.52 -19.24
C THR A 410 24.57 11.32 -19.20
N LEU A 411 24.44 12.34 -18.33
CA LEU A 411 23.32 13.28 -18.31
C LEU A 411 23.77 14.71 -18.01
N SER A 412 23.32 15.67 -18.81
CA SER A 412 23.55 17.12 -18.66
C SER A 412 22.62 17.77 -17.63
N HIS A 413 22.36 17.12 -16.49
CA HIS A 413 21.34 17.55 -15.51
C HIS A 413 21.90 17.93 -14.12
N SER A 414 23.22 18.05 -13.94
CA SER A 414 23.81 18.36 -12.63
C SER A 414 23.52 19.76 -12.08
N GLU A 415 22.63 20.54 -12.71
CA GLU A 415 22.34 21.92 -12.32
C GLU A 415 20.84 22.24 -12.29
N THR A 416 19.94 21.28 -12.54
CA THR A 416 18.50 21.57 -12.56
C THR A 416 17.97 21.92 -11.17
N GLY A 417 18.34 21.18 -10.12
CA GLY A 417 17.86 21.43 -8.76
C GLY A 417 18.24 22.81 -8.22
N PHE A 418 19.49 23.25 -8.42
CA PHE A 418 19.94 24.59 -8.02
C PHE A 418 19.33 25.69 -8.88
N LYS A 419 19.20 25.50 -10.20
CA LYS A 419 18.54 26.47 -11.08
C LYS A 419 17.08 26.68 -10.69
N VAL A 420 16.35 25.58 -10.43
CA VAL A 420 14.95 25.59 -10.01
C VAL A 420 14.80 26.22 -8.62
N LEU A 421 15.69 25.89 -7.69
CA LEU A 421 15.72 26.52 -6.36
C LEU A 421 15.95 28.03 -6.48
N MET A 422 16.96 28.47 -7.24
CA MET A 422 17.32 29.87 -7.35
C MET A 422 16.23 30.70 -8.03
N LYS A 423 15.64 30.19 -9.11
CA LYS A 423 14.56 30.91 -9.78
C LYS A 423 13.27 30.87 -8.94
N ARG A 424 13.02 29.85 -8.10
CA ARG A 424 11.97 29.92 -7.06
C ARG A 424 12.25 30.98 -6.00
N LEU A 425 13.48 31.05 -5.48
CA LEU A 425 13.85 32.04 -4.48
C LEU A 425 13.75 33.47 -5.04
N SER A 426 13.97 33.66 -6.35
CA SER A 426 13.88 34.96 -7.02
C SER A 426 12.50 35.63 -6.92
N TYR A 427 11.42 34.86 -6.70
CA TYR A 427 10.08 35.42 -6.54
C TYR A 427 9.90 36.20 -5.23
N GLY A 428 10.74 35.98 -4.21
CA GLY A 428 10.69 36.71 -2.92
C GLY A 428 9.29 36.77 -2.33
N GLU A 429 8.79 37.98 -2.04
CA GLU A 429 7.47 38.25 -1.46
C GLU A 429 6.28 37.74 -2.30
N ASN A 430 6.48 37.50 -3.60
CA ASN A 430 5.39 37.08 -4.50
C ASN A 430 4.96 35.62 -4.28
N LYS A 431 5.71 34.83 -3.50
CA LYS A 431 5.39 33.43 -3.20
C LYS A 431 5.59 33.13 -1.72
N ARG A 432 4.81 32.17 -1.21
CA ARG A 432 4.87 31.75 0.19
C ARG A 432 5.95 30.67 0.39
N GLY A 433 6.48 30.60 1.61
CA GLY A 433 7.39 29.52 2.02
C GLY A 433 8.87 29.75 1.69
N GLN A 434 9.27 30.94 1.26
CA GLN A 434 10.66 31.19 0.81
C GLN A 434 11.69 31.08 1.95
N GLU A 435 11.33 31.52 3.15
CA GLU A 435 12.18 31.35 4.32
C GLU A 435 12.28 29.89 4.76
N GLU A 436 11.16 29.17 4.72
CA GLU A 436 11.09 27.74 5.00
C GLU A 436 11.87 26.94 3.96
N LEU A 437 11.83 27.36 2.69
CA LEU A 437 12.60 26.78 1.60
C LEU A 437 14.10 26.90 1.89
N LEU A 438 14.56 28.11 2.22
CA LEU A 438 15.96 28.36 2.52
C LEU A 438 16.41 27.55 3.74
N HIS A 439 15.62 27.54 4.81
CA HIS A 439 15.89 26.75 6.00
C HIS A 439 15.98 25.25 5.69
N MET A 440 15.01 24.71 4.94
CA MET A 440 14.98 23.31 4.52
C MET A 440 16.25 22.95 3.73
N VAL A 441 16.67 23.77 2.78
CA VAL A 441 17.89 23.54 2.00
C VAL A 441 19.14 23.60 2.88
N CYS A 442 19.20 24.53 3.84
CA CYS A 442 20.32 24.66 4.79
C CYS A 442 20.43 23.45 5.74
N GLN A 443 19.29 22.83 6.08
CA GLN A 443 19.21 21.60 6.88
C GLN A 443 19.65 20.34 6.13
N MET A 444 19.86 20.38 4.81
CA MET A 444 20.32 19.20 4.04
C MET A 444 21.84 18.96 4.17
N TYR A 445 22.35 18.80 5.41
CA TYR A 445 23.78 18.68 5.72
C TYR A 445 24.50 17.59 4.93
N LYS A 446 23.85 16.44 4.72
CA LYS A 446 24.42 15.29 4.01
C LYS A 446 24.53 15.49 2.50
N ARG A 447 23.91 16.54 1.97
CA ARG A 447 23.71 16.72 0.53
C ARG A 447 24.52 17.87 -0.02
N PHE A 448 24.44 19.05 0.60
CA PHE A 448 25.15 20.21 0.12
C PHE A 448 26.36 20.49 0.99
N SER A 449 27.54 20.56 0.40
CA SER A 449 28.69 21.12 1.13
C SER A 449 28.45 22.59 1.43
N ARG A 450 29.10 23.11 2.46
CA ARG A 450 29.08 24.54 2.78
C ARG A 450 29.42 25.39 1.54
N ARG A 451 30.49 25.03 0.83
CA ARG A 451 30.95 25.75 -0.37
C ARG A 451 29.92 25.76 -1.49
N SER A 452 29.24 24.64 -1.72
CA SER A 452 28.22 24.55 -2.76
C SER A 452 27.02 25.46 -2.49
N LEU A 453 26.51 25.53 -1.25
CA LEU A 453 25.43 26.48 -0.91
C LEU A 453 25.89 27.93 -0.95
N GLU A 454 27.12 28.17 -0.50
CA GLU A 454 27.71 29.50 -0.51
C GLU A 454 27.83 30.05 -1.94
N GLU A 455 28.37 29.25 -2.87
CA GLU A 455 28.54 29.63 -4.28
C GLU A 455 27.24 29.69 -5.08
N ASN A 456 26.30 28.76 -4.84
CA ASN A 456 25.11 28.62 -5.68
C ASN A 456 23.85 29.28 -5.11
N VAL A 457 23.84 29.67 -3.82
CA VAL A 457 22.66 30.26 -3.16
C VAL A 457 23.02 31.58 -2.46
N PHE A 458 23.88 31.55 -1.44
CA PHE A 458 24.11 32.74 -0.61
C PHE A 458 24.80 33.89 -1.35
N LEU A 459 25.91 33.63 -2.05
CA LEU A 459 26.62 34.66 -2.81
C LEU A 459 25.76 35.23 -3.95
N PRO A 460 25.07 34.43 -4.79
CA PRO A 460 24.16 34.97 -5.79
C PRO A 460 23.07 35.89 -5.23
N ILE A 461 22.49 35.57 -4.07
CA ILE A 461 21.48 36.42 -3.40
C ILE A 461 22.09 37.77 -2.98
N ILE A 462 23.31 37.75 -2.45
CA ILE A 462 24.05 38.95 -2.02
C ILE A 462 24.48 39.78 -3.24
N ASP A 463 25.04 39.14 -4.26
CA ASP A 463 25.57 39.79 -5.47
C ASP A 463 24.46 40.43 -6.31
N GLN A 464 23.28 39.79 -6.37
CA GLN A 464 22.10 40.32 -7.06
C GLN A 464 21.26 41.27 -6.17
N ASN A 465 21.68 41.48 -4.93
CA ASN A 465 21.07 42.42 -3.97
C ASN A 465 19.57 42.21 -3.73
N TRP A 466 19.15 40.96 -3.46
CA TRP A 466 17.74 40.65 -3.20
C TRP A 466 17.30 41.12 -1.81
N THR A 467 16.68 42.30 -1.74
CA THR A 467 16.31 43.00 -0.49
C THR A 467 15.44 42.14 0.44
N TYR A 468 14.51 41.34 -0.11
CA TYR A 468 13.64 40.46 0.67
C TYR A 468 14.42 39.53 1.62
N TYR A 469 15.56 38.98 1.17
CA TYR A 469 16.39 38.11 1.99
C TYR A 469 17.42 38.90 2.79
N LEU A 470 18.04 39.92 2.20
CA LEU A 470 19.11 40.68 2.85
C LEU A 470 18.63 41.50 4.04
N ASP A 471 17.38 41.95 4.03
CA ASP A 471 16.75 42.65 5.15
C ASP A 471 16.18 41.70 6.21
N ASN A 472 16.14 40.39 5.94
CA ASN A 472 15.55 39.39 6.80
C ASN A 472 16.58 38.75 7.75
N ALA A 473 16.27 38.74 9.05
CA ALA A 473 17.09 38.13 10.10
C ALA A 473 17.42 36.66 9.79
N LYS A 474 16.44 35.89 9.29
CA LYS A 474 16.53 34.44 9.14
C LYS A 474 17.55 34.03 8.07
N PHE A 475 17.69 34.81 7.00
CA PHE A 475 18.70 34.56 5.96
C PHE A 475 20.11 34.55 6.55
N TRP A 476 20.46 35.58 7.34
CA TRP A 476 21.78 35.71 7.93
C TRP A 476 22.02 34.71 9.06
N TYR A 477 20.98 34.39 9.84
CA TYR A 477 21.04 33.30 10.82
C TYR A 477 21.40 31.98 10.15
N GLU A 478 20.68 31.58 9.09
CA GLU A 478 20.93 30.32 8.38
C GLU A 478 22.31 30.29 7.74
N TYR A 479 22.80 31.42 7.22
CA TYR A 479 24.14 31.48 6.65
C TYR A 479 25.24 31.27 7.71
N CYS A 480 25.15 31.97 8.85
CA CYS A 480 26.06 31.77 9.98
C CYS A 480 25.98 30.32 10.51
N HIS A 481 24.76 29.79 10.66
CA HIS A 481 24.51 28.43 11.12
C HIS A 481 25.15 27.40 10.19
N ARG A 482 25.02 27.57 8.86
CA ARG A 482 25.63 26.67 7.87
C ARG A 482 27.15 26.66 7.94
N VAL A 483 27.78 27.82 8.15
CA VAL A 483 29.23 27.92 8.32
C VAL A 483 29.67 27.25 9.63
N TRP A 484 28.89 27.39 10.70
CA TRP A 484 29.24 26.87 12.03
C TRP A 484 29.20 25.35 12.14
N PHE A 485 28.20 24.71 11.52
CA PHE A 485 28.01 23.25 11.55
C PHE A 485 28.71 22.51 10.41
N ASP A 486 29.61 23.18 9.68
CA ASP A 486 30.46 22.56 8.66
C ASP A 486 31.42 21.54 9.29
N GLN A 487 31.42 20.29 8.84
CA GLN A 487 32.25 19.24 9.44
C GLN A 487 33.71 19.30 8.99
N ASP A 488 33.98 19.96 7.86
CA ASP A 488 35.31 19.95 7.21
C ASP A 488 36.25 21.07 7.72
N SER A 489 35.71 22.05 8.44
CA SER A 489 36.45 23.22 8.92
C SER A 489 36.77 23.13 10.43
N SER A 490 37.89 23.69 10.88
CA SER A 490 38.20 23.79 12.31
C SER A 490 37.36 24.88 12.99
N TYR A 491 37.20 24.81 14.32
CA TYR A 491 36.46 25.80 15.11
C TYR A 491 36.96 27.24 14.85
N LEU A 492 38.28 27.46 14.85
CA LEU A 492 38.88 28.78 14.64
C LEU A 492 38.66 29.30 13.22
N GLU A 493 38.67 28.44 12.21
CA GLU A 493 38.40 28.83 10.83
C GLU A 493 36.95 29.27 10.64
N LYS A 494 35.99 28.53 11.22
CA LYS A 494 34.57 28.89 11.17
C LYS A 494 34.30 30.21 11.86
N ARG A 495 34.79 30.37 13.10
CA ARG A 495 34.71 31.61 13.89
C ARG A 495 35.31 32.79 13.12
N ARG A 496 36.53 32.62 12.59
CA ARG A 496 37.20 33.67 11.80
C ARG A 496 36.44 34.01 10.54
N TYR A 497 35.81 33.03 9.88
CA TYR A 497 35.01 33.27 8.68
C TYR A 497 33.81 34.16 8.97
N ILE A 498 33.03 33.80 10.00
CA ILE A 498 31.83 34.54 10.40
C ILE A 498 32.19 35.97 10.77
N VAL A 499 33.17 36.16 11.66
CA VAL A 499 33.56 37.49 12.15
C VAL A 499 34.19 38.36 11.06
N LYS A 500 35.10 37.81 10.23
CA LYS A 500 35.85 38.62 9.25
C LYS A 500 35.16 38.80 7.90
N LYS A 501 34.27 37.88 7.50
CA LYS A 501 33.56 37.97 6.21
C LYS A 501 32.08 38.25 6.33
N LEU A 502 31.35 37.62 7.26
CA LEU A 502 29.90 37.80 7.34
C LEU A 502 29.50 39.08 8.07
N PHE A 503 30.13 39.39 9.20
CA PHE A 503 29.79 40.62 9.96
C PHE A 503 29.91 41.90 9.10
N PRO A 504 30.98 42.11 8.30
CA PRO A 504 31.04 43.29 7.44
C PRO A 504 29.93 43.37 6.40
N LEU A 505 29.48 42.23 5.86
CA LEU A 505 28.40 42.17 4.85
C LEU A 505 27.02 42.50 5.46
N VAL A 506 26.80 42.10 6.72
CA VAL A 506 25.55 42.37 7.45
C VAL A 506 25.53 43.81 7.98
N ALA A 507 26.69 44.38 8.30
CA ALA A 507 26.79 45.73 8.85
C ALA A 507 26.19 46.80 7.93
N SER A 508 26.21 46.58 6.61
CA SER A 508 25.61 47.46 5.60
C SER A 508 24.10 47.28 5.41
N GLN A 509 23.48 46.28 6.05
CA GLN A 509 22.05 45.97 5.92
C GLN A 509 21.21 46.60 7.04
N LYS A 510 19.87 46.48 6.92
CA LYS A 510 18.90 47.02 7.91
C LYS A 510 19.05 46.39 9.29
N LEU A 511 18.47 47.05 10.29
CA LEU A 511 18.49 46.60 11.69
C LEU A 511 17.91 45.18 11.86
N ALA A 512 16.81 44.87 11.19
CA ALA A 512 16.18 43.54 11.24
C ALA A 512 17.13 42.40 10.80
N ALA A 513 17.98 42.64 9.80
CA ALA A 513 18.98 41.67 9.36
C ALA A 513 20.04 41.39 10.44
N LYS A 514 20.41 42.42 11.22
CA LYS A 514 21.41 42.33 12.29
C LYS A 514 20.93 41.47 13.45
N GLU A 515 19.63 41.51 13.77
CA GLU A 515 19.03 40.72 14.85
C GLU A 515 19.24 39.20 14.66
N GLY A 516 19.21 38.71 13.42
CA GLY A 516 19.45 37.29 13.14
C GLY A 516 20.88 36.85 13.48
N VAL A 517 21.88 37.68 13.17
CA VAL A 517 23.28 37.39 13.52
C VAL A 517 23.50 37.54 15.03
N ILE A 518 22.87 38.51 15.68
CA ILE A 518 22.94 38.68 17.14
C ILE A 518 22.38 37.44 17.83
N SER A 519 21.18 36.98 17.45
CA SER A 519 20.56 35.77 18.00
C SER A 519 21.43 34.52 17.80
N PHE A 520 22.08 34.40 16.64
CA PHE A 520 23.07 33.34 16.40
C PHE A 520 24.27 33.45 17.36
N CYS A 521 24.86 34.64 17.50
CA CYS A 521 26.00 34.87 18.37
C CYS A 521 25.66 34.62 19.85
N GLU A 522 24.48 35.02 20.32
CA GLU A 522 24.00 34.72 21.69
C GLU A 522 23.97 33.21 21.97
N SER A 523 23.59 32.43 20.96
CA SER A 523 23.43 30.97 21.09
C SER A 523 24.76 30.20 20.98
N TYR A 524 25.65 30.62 20.08
CA TYR A 524 26.82 29.82 19.68
C TYR A 524 28.18 30.52 19.82
N MET A 525 28.22 31.85 19.88
CA MET A 525 29.45 32.65 19.93
C MET A 525 29.36 33.82 20.95
N PRO A 526 29.06 33.55 22.24
CA PRO A 526 28.84 34.60 23.22
C PRO A 526 30.08 35.47 23.47
N GLU A 527 31.28 34.95 23.20
CA GLU A 527 32.54 35.69 23.32
C GLU A 527 32.74 36.78 22.25
N ASP A 528 32.07 36.66 21.10
CA ASP A 528 32.18 37.61 19.98
C ASP A 528 31.00 38.59 19.92
N LEU A 529 30.13 38.58 20.94
CA LEU A 529 28.94 39.44 21.00
C LEU A 529 29.32 40.92 21.00
N ASP A 530 30.34 41.29 21.79
CA ASP A 530 30.85 42.66 21.87
C ASP A 530 31.42 43.13 20.51
N VAL A 531 32.10 42.23 19.79
CA VAL A 531 32.62 42.50 18.44
C VAL A 531 31.47 42.67 17.45
N CYS A 532 30.42 41.86 17.57
CA CYS A 532 29.20 41.95 16.77
C CYS A 532 28.52 43.33 16.95
N PHE A 533 28.30 43.76 18.20
CA PHE A 533 27.72 45.08 18.50
C PHE A 533 28.59 46.24 17.99
N GLN A 534 29.90 46.16 18.17
CA GLN A 534 30.84 47.17 17.66
C GLN A 534 30.80 47.31 16.13
N VAL A 535 30.80 46.18 15.40
CA VAL A 535 30.77 46.20 13.93
C VAL A 535 29.42 46.69 13.41
N PHE A 536 28.33 46.38 14.09
CA PHE A 536 26.98 46.79 13.71
C PHE A 536 26.61 48.21 14.12
N LYS A 537 27.45 48.86 14.94
CA LYS A 537 27.23 50.19 15.54
C LYS A 537 25.90 50.27 16.30
N LEU A 538 25.65 49.25 17.12
CA LEU A 538 24.46 49.12 17.95
C LEU A 538 24.72 49.47 19.41
#